data_AF-A0A917PUJ9-F1
#
_entry.id   AF-A0A917PUJ9-F1
#
_cell.length_a   1.000
_cell.length_b   1.000
_cell.length_c   1.000
_cell.angle_alpha   90.00
_cell.angle_beta   90.00
_cell.angle_gamma   90.00
#
_symmetry.space_group_name_H-M   'P 1'
#
loop_
_entity.id
_entity.type
_entity.pdbx_description
1 polymer ?
#
loop_
_entity_poly.entity_id
_entity_poly.type
_entity_poly.pdbx_seq_one_letter_code
_entity_poly.pdbx_strand_id
1 'polypeptide(L)'
;MTSLIEPAHDDRPRHRHGLPPVGLWWPMLERPLQREVLENLDAPLRAMVVRRIFELCELDDSPVPRMGVRLGPNERAYIAGWMHAVDWD
;
A
#
# COMPACT_ATOMS: atom_id res chain seq x y z
N MET A 1 -34.37 0.13 23.54
CA MET A 1 -32.99 -0.38 23.57
C MET A 1 -32.26 0.22 22.38
N THR A 2 -31.50 1.28 22.62
CA THR A 2 -30.72 1.99 21.61
C THR A 2 -29.40 1.23 21.40
N SER A 3 -29.27 0.51 20.27
CA SER A 3 -27.98 -0.03 19.85
C SER A 3 -27.06 1.13 19.49
N LEU A 4 -26.10 1.39 20.37
CA LEU A 4 -24.91 2.17 20.06
C LEU A 4 -24.16 1.43 18.96
N ILE A 5 -24.19 1.96 17.74
CA ILE A 5 -23.25 1.59 16.70
C ILE A 5 -21.94 2.23 17.11
N GLU A 6 -21.07 1.43 17.75
CA GLU A 6 -19.68 1.81 17.96
C GLU A 6 -19.07 2.18 16.60
N PRO A 7 -18.49 3.38 16.44
CA PRO A 7 -17.68 3.62 15.27
C PRO A 7 -16.51 2.65 15.37
N ALA A 8 -16.43 1.70 14.44
CA ALA A 8 -15.28 0.83 14.29
C ALA A 8 -14.03 1.71 14.27
N HIS A 9 -13.32 1.75 15.39
CA HIS A 9 -11.99 2.32 15.45
C HIS A 9 -11.17 1.47 14.50
N ASP A 10 -10.93 2.02 13.30
CA ASP A 10 -9.96 1.54 12.35
C ASP A 10 -8.57 1.79 12.97
N ASP A 11 -8.27 1.06 14.05
CA ASP A 11 -6.98 0.98 14.72
C ASP A 11 -6.08 -0.01 13.96
N ARG A 12 -6.27 -0.11 12.63
CA ARG A 12 -5.23 -0.67 11.78
C ARG A 12 -4.04 0.28 11.94
N PRO A 13 -2.82 -0.24 12.21
CA PRO A 13 -1.66 0.61 12.33
C PRO A 13 -1.56 1.42 11.05
N ARG A 14 -1.90 2.71 11.13
CA ARG A 14 -1.58 3.68 10.10
C ARG A 14 -0.07 3.60 9.97
N HIS A 15 0.40 2.83 8.99
CA HIS A 15 1.81 2.71 8.70
C HIS A 15 2.35 4.14 8.61
N ARG A 16 3.52 4.40 9.20
CA ARG A 16 4.11 5.74 9.41
C ARG A 16 4.15 6.64 8.16
N HIS A 17 3.86 6.09 6.98
CA HIS A 17 3.93 6.73 5.67
C HIS A 17 2.56 6.86 4.97
N GLY A 18 1.46 6.46 5.62
CA GLY A 18 0.09 6.65 5.12
C GLY A 18 -0.40 5.60 4.11
N LEU A 19 0.35 4.51 3.90
CA LEU A 19 -0.10 3.40 3.06
C LEU A 19 -0.92 2.37 3.84
N PRO A 20 -1.88 1.71 3.18
CA PRO A 20 -2.45 0.45 3.66
C PRO A 20 -1.37 -0.64 3.77
N PRO A 21 -1.59 -1.68 4.60
CA PRO A 21 -0.70 -2.84 4.68
C PRO A 21 -0.36 -3.42 3.29
N VAL A 22 0.92 -3.64 3.02
CA VAL A 22 1.45 -4.09 1.71
C VAL A 22 0.79 -5.36 1.18
N GLY A 23 0.39 -6.28 2.07
CA GLY A 23 -0.29 -7.52 1.69
C GLY A 23 -1.69 -7.33 1.10
N LEU A 24 -2.33 -6.18 1.32
CA LEU A 24 -3.66 -5.89 0.78
C LEU A 24 -3.61 -5.44 -0.67
N TRP A 25 -2.59 -4.67 -1.06
CA TRP A 25 -2.53 -4.06 -2.40
C TRP A 25 -1.46 -4.66 -3.30
N TRP A 26 -0.34 -5.18 -2.77
CA TRP A 26 0.75 -5.68 -3.61
C TRP A 26 0.31 -6.77 -4.60
N PRO A 27 -0.44 -7.82 -4.19
CA PRO A 27 -0.89 -8.86 -5.11
C PRO A 27 -1.95 -8.38 -6.12
N MET A 28 -2.66 -7.30 -5.81
CA MET A 28 -3.75 -6.74 -6.61
C MET A 28 -3.28 -5.65 -7.58
N LEU A 29 -2.09 -5.08 -7.33
CA LEU A 29 -1.50 -4.04 -8.15
C LEU A 29 -1.17 -4.60 -9.55
N GLU A 30 -1.45 -3.81 -10.58
CA GLU A 30 -1.20 -4.24 -11.95
C GLU A 30 0.30 -4.41 -12.22
N ARG A 31 0.65 -5.40 -13.06
CA ARG A 31 2.05 -5.71 -13.40
C ARG A 31 2.89 -4.50 -13.83
N PRO A 32 2.39 -3.55 -14.65
CA PRO A 32 3.17 -2.35 -15.00
C PRO A 32 3.53 -1.51 -13.79
N LEU A 33 2.61 -1.32 -12.85
CA LEU A 33 2.83 -0.55 -11.63
C LEU A 33 3.69 -1.31 -10.62
N GLN A 34 3.54 -2.64 -10.54
CA GLN A 34 4.46 -3.49 -9.78
C GLN A 34 5.90 -3.32 -10.27
N ARG A 35 6.14 -3.31 -11.60
CA ARG A 35 7.48 -3.06 -12.15
C ARG A 35 8.03 -1.69 -11.74
N GLU A 36 7.22 -0.63 -11.78
CA GLU A 36 7.66 0.71 -11.33
C GLU A 36 8.10 0.70 -9.85
N VAL A 37 7.43 -0.06 -8.99
CA VAL A 37 7.83 -0.21 -7.58
C VAL A 37 9.15 -1.00 -7.48
N LEU A 38 9.31 -2.04 -8.29
CA LEU A 38 10.50 -2.90 -8.29
C LEU A 38 11.74 -2.22 -8.88
N GLU A 39 11.58 -1.21 -9.74
CA GLU A 39 12.71 -0.43 -10.27
C GLU A 39 13.56 0.18 -9.16
N ASN A 40 12.94 0.64 -8.07
CA ASN A 40 13.65 1.14 -6.90
C ASN A 40 12.78 1.13 -5.63
N LEU A 41 12.94 0.09 -4.80
CA LEU A 41 12.20 -0.08 -3.54
C LEU A 41 12.53 0.97 -2.46
N ASP A 42 13.69 1.64 -2.55
CA ASP A 42 14.12 2.67 -1.59
C ASP A 42 13.70 4.09 -2.01
N ALA A 43 13.25 4.25 -3.26
CA ALA A 43 12.74 5.52 -3.78
C ALA A 43 11.32 5.81 -3.26
N PRO A 44 10.90 7.09 -3.23
CA PRO A 44 9.50 7.42 -3.06
C PRO A 44 8.66 6.81 -4.18
N LEU A 45 7.52 6.23 -3.82
CA LEU A 45 6.50 5.76 -4.74
C LEU A 45 5.99 6.91 -5.60
N ARG A 46 5.83 6.64 -6.89
CA ARG A 46 5.25 7.60 -7.83
C ARG A 46 3.78 7.84 -7.48
N ALA A 47 3.30 9.06 -7.72
CA ALA A 47 1.94 9.45 -7.40
C ALA A 47 0.86 8.54 -8.03
N MET A 48 1.11 8.04 -9.24
CA MET A 48 0.20 7.09 -9.90
C MET A 48 0.08 5.75 -9.16
N VAL A 49 1.20 5.22 -8.65
CA VAL A 49 1.21 3.99 -7.84
C VAL A 49 0.45 4.22 -6.53
N VAL A 50 0.72 5.33 -5.84
CA VAL A 50 0.04 5.66 -4.57
C VAL A 50 -1.46 5.82 -4.78
N ARG A 51 -1.87 6.55 -5.82
CA ARG A 51 -3.28 6.71 -6.19
C ARG A 51 -3.93 5.35 -6.44
N ARG A 52 -3.28 4.47 -7.21
CA ARG A 52 -3.83 3.15 -7.50
C ARG A 52 -3.98 2.28 -6.25
N ILE A 53 -3.02 2.35 -5.32
CA ILE A 53 -3.10 1.66 -4.04
C ILE A 53 -4.34 2.14 -3.24
N PHE A 54 -4.59 3.44 -3.24
CA PHE A 54 -5.75 4.01 -2.54
C PHE A 54 -7.07 3.56 -3.18
N GLU A 55 -7.16 3.55 -4.52
CA GLU A 55 -8.31 3.03 -5.26
C GLU A 55 -8.56 1.54 -4.93
N LEU A 56 -7.51 0.70 -4.94
CA LEU A 56 -7.60 -0.73 -4.62
C LEU A 56 -8.04 -1.02 -3.19
N CYS A 57 -7.72 -0.10 -2.27
CA CYS A 57 -8.05 -0.22 -0.86
C CYS A 57 -9.32 0.56 -0.46
N GLU A 58 -10.06 1.10 -1.44
CA GLU A 58 -11.30 1.88 -1.23
C GLU A 58 -11.07 3.09 -0.30
N LEU A 59 -9.91 3.75 -0.43
CA LEU A 59 -9.49 4.90 0.39
C LEU A 59 -9.63 6.24 -0.33
N ASP A 60 -10.52 6.35 -1.33
CA ASP A 60 -10.64 7.54 -2.18
C ASP A 60 -10.98 8.84 -1.40
N ASP A 61 -11.61 8.73 -0.23
CA ASP A 61 -11.90 9.86 0.67
C ASP A 61 -10.70 10.29 1.53
N SER A 62 -9.60 9.53 1.53
CA SER A 62 -8.39 9.87 2.27
C SER A 62 -7.52 10.84 1.47
N PRO A 63 -6.99 11.91 2.09
CA PRO A 63 -6.10 12.82 1.39
C PRO A 63 -4.86 12.08 0.93
N VAL A 64 -4.64 12.00 -0.39
CA VAL A 64 -3.41 11.43 -0.96
C VAL A 64 -2.21 12.19 -0.38
N PRO A 65 -1.24 11.49 0.23
CA PRO A 65 -0.07 12.15 0.79
C PRO A 65 0.64 12.98 -0.28
N ARG A 66 0.77 14.29 -0.06
CA ARG A 66 1.49 15.20 -0.97
C ARG A 66 3.01 14.97 -0.95
N MET A 67 3.50 14.36 0.12
CA MET A 67 4.90 13.99 0.30
C MET A 67 5.13 12.62 -0.32
N GLY A 68 6.29 12.43 -0.97
CA GLY A 68 6.67 11.16 -1.56
C GLY A 68 6.63 10.03 -0.53
N VAL A 69 5.68 9.12 -0.70
CA VAL A 69 5.45 7.98 0.17
C VAL A 69 6.55 6.95 -0.05
N ARG A 70 7.20 6.47 1.00
CA ARG A 70 8.27 5.46 0.91
C ARG A 70 7.82 4.17 1.55
N LEU A 71 8.23 3.05 0.96
CA LEU A 71 8.12 1.75 1.58
C LEU A 71 9.07 1.69 2.77
N GLY A 72 8.58 1.25 3.92
CA GLY A 72 9.38 0.93 5.09
C GLY A 72 10.11 -0.42 4.93
N PRO A 73 11.06 -0.73 5.84
CA PRO A 73 11.87 -1.94 5.76
C PRO A 73 11.06 -3.24 5.66
N ASN A 74 9.95 -3.34 6.39
CA ASN A 74 9.09 -4.52 6.39
C ASN A 74 8.32 -4.68 5.07
N GLU A 75 7.88 -3.58 4.47
CA GLU A 75 7.16 -3.60 3.19
C GLU A 75 8.10 -4.01 2.06
N ARG A 76 9.35 -3.51 2.09
CA ARG A 76 10.40 -3.94 1.15
C ARG A 76 10.73 -5.42 1.30
N ALA A 77 10.91 -5.91 2.53
CA ALA A 77 11.17 -7.32 2.79
C ALA A 77 10.01 -8.22 2.34
N TYR A 78 8.77 -7.79 2.53
CA TYR A 78 7.58 -8.50 2.04
C TYR A 78 7.58 -8.60 0.52
N ILE A 79 7.78 -7.48 -0.19
CA ILE A 79 7.81 -7.45 -1.65
C ILE A 79 8.95 -8.32 -2.19
N ALA A 80 10.16 -8.21 -1.64
CA ALA A 80 11.31 -9.01 -2.01
C ALA A 80 11.06 -10.51 -1.79
N GLY A 81 10.43 -10.89 -0.66
CA GLY A 81 10.02 -12.27 -0.40
C GLY A 81 8.98 -12.79 -1.39
N TRP A 82 8.08 -11.94 -1.85
CA TRP A 82 7.07 -12.27 -2.85
C TRP A 82 7.68 -12.51 -4.25
N MET A 83 8.70 -11.74 -4.63
CA MET A 83 9.43 -11.94 -5.89
C MET A 83 10.09 -13.31 -6.00
N HIS A 84 10.54 -13.89 -4.88
CA HIS A 84 11.10 -15.24 -4.88
C HIS A 84 10.04 -16.34 -4.96
N ALA A 85 8.77 -16.02 -4.62
CA ALA A 85 7.67 -16.98 -4.61
C ALA A 85 6.87 -16.99 -5.92
N VAL A 86 6.86 -15.87 -6.65
CA VAL A 86 6.21 -15.73 -7.95
C VAL A 86 7.32 -15.56 -8.97
N ASP A 87 7.61 -16.61 -9.75
CA ASP A 87 8.61 -16.57 -10.82
C ASP A 87 8.33 -15.37 -11.73
N TRP A 88 9.12 -14.31 -11.56
CA TRP A 88 8.98 -13.05 -12.28
C TRP A 88 9.92 -13.09 -13.48
N ASP A 89 9.62 -14.00 -14.42
CA ASP A 89 10.26 -14.17 -15.73
C ASP A 89 9.48 -13.36 -16.80
#